data_AF-A0A8T5HWI9-F1
#
_entry.id   AF-A0A8T5HWI9-F1
#
_cell.length_a   1.000
_cell.length_b   1.000
_cell.length_c   1.000
_cell.angle_alpha   90.00
_cell.angle_beta   90.00
_cell.angle_gamma   90.00
#
_symmetry.space_group_name_H-M   'P 1'
#
loop_
_entity.id
_entity.type
_entity.pdbx_description
1 polymer ?
#
loop_
_entity_poly.entity_id
_entity_poly.type
_entity_poly.pdbx_seq_one_letter_code
_entity_poly.pdbx_strand_id
1 'polypeptide(L)'
;MDKMNTALKKKSLEESLSGHTAQVIESEGKVETIKPVRESNIMDAFMVHEMLVNLSSGFTPSFRKNKSMREKFVCGEHKFTPLLTPMELSAFSTLVVAQNIDEGKRFYELDLTLSRLVQHSYNCGHNNFKFDFLGTFKEPLAFSFLKGRKDNPLVLSAQGDFSKDSFSFLENSILNLKGKFEHSTAKSSKNCVFFIEGDTCAYLGSGAKDSIFHLKSNTGINLGNGSSNSSYFLDGDFGNYVGTSAKNSLFVLKGNGGSLGPHDVNNPSVSCQFYVEGDIPGDVGLGAKSSLYHIKGNVGGSMMICAKESTLYLNGESEKIPSFIGNNSTFITPNKSLLEKCVNSSEAYNSKWKLRSGKIIFQNSKGEFELVRDYSE
;
A
#
# COMPACT_ATOMS: atom_id res chain seq x y z
N MET A 1 33.49 -1.79 -15.90
CA MET A 1 33.22 -3.24 -15.92
C MET A 1 31.74 -3.41 -15.59
N ASP A 2 30.83 -2.91 -16.44
CA ASP A 2 29.48 -2.50 -15.99
C ASP A 2 28.33 -2.85 -16.95
N LYS A 3 28.41 -4.01 -17.62
CA LYS A 3 27.28 -4.52 -18.43
C LYS A 3 26.31 -5.44 -17.66
N MET A 4 26.54 -5.65 -16.36
CA MET A 4 25.82 -6.68 -15.58
C MET A 4 24.59 -6.18 -14.81
N ASN A 5 24.33 -4.86 -14.75
CA ASN A 5 23.28 -4.30 -13.89
C ASN A 5 21.96 -3.93 -14.61
N THR A 6 21.98 -3.76 -15.93
CA THR A 6 20.78 -3.42 -16.73
C THR A 6 19.98 -4.67 -17.11
N ALA A 7 20.66 -5.81 -17.28
CA ALA A 7 20.05 -7.09 -17.66
C ALA A 7 19.17 -7.67 -16.53
N LEU A 8 19.53 -7.49 -15.26
CA LEU A 8 18.74 -7.95 -14.10
C LEU A 8 17.46 -7.13 -13.88
N LYS A 9 17.46 -5.83 -14.20
CA LYS A 9 16.27 -4.97 -14.07
C LYS A 9 15.26 -5.17 -15.19
N LYS A 10 15.71 -5.44 -16.42
CA LYS A 10 14.81 -5.71 -17.55
C LYS A 10 14.12 -7.08 -17.42
N LYS A 11 14.85 -8.08 -16.91
CA LYS A 11 14.31 -9.43 -16.63
C LYS A 11 13.19 -9.40 -15.58
N SER A 12 13.35 -8.61 -14.52
CA SER A 12 12.30 -8.42 -13.50
C SER A 12 11.04 -7.70 -14.02
N LEU A 13 11.18 -6.81 -15.01
CA LEU A 13 10.03 -6.10 -15.61
C LEU A 13 9.30 -6.99 -16.64
N GLU A 14 10.04 -7.74 -17.45
CA GLU A 14 9.49 -8.69 -18.42
C GLU A 14 8.84 -9.90 -17.71
N GLU A 15 9.43 -10.43 -16.63
CA GLU A 15 8.81 -11.49 -15.80
C GLU A 15 7.55 -10.99 -15.06
N SER A 16 7.49 -9.71 -14.67
CA SER A 16 6.31 -9.09 -14.04
C SER A 16 5.18 -8.80 -15.03
N LEU A 17 5.47 -8.70 -16.34
CA LEU A 17 4.49 -8.39 -17.38
C LEU A 17 4.09 -9.64 -18.18
N SER A 18 4.96 -10.64 -18.31
CA SER A 18 4.68 -11.90 -19.03
C SER A 18 3.86 -12.89 -18.21
N GLY A 19 3.76 -12.71 -16.89
CA GLY A 19 2.96 -13.58 -16.00
C GLY A 19 1.49 -13.17 -15.83
N HIS A 20 1.06 -12.03 -16.40
CA HIS A 20 -0.26 -11.45 -16.14
C HIS A 20 -1.17 -11.35 -17.37
N THR A 21 -0.78 -11.92 -18.50
CA THR A 21 -1.70 -12.16 -19.61
C THR A 21 -2.15 -13.62 -19.62
N ALA A 22 -3.41 -13.82 -19.23
CA ALA A 22 -4.22 -15.00 -19.50
C ALA A 22 -3.67 -16.36 -19.03
N GLN A 23 -3.66 -16.58 -17.71
CA GLN A 23 -3.98 -17.90 -17.18
C GLN A 23 -5.00 -17.74 -16.05
N VAL A 24 -6.28 -17.72 -16.45
CA VAL A 24 -7.33 -18.30 -15.62
C VAL A 24 -6.90 -19.74 -15.41
N ILE A 25 -6.33 -20.04 -14.23
CA ILE A 25 -6.10 -21.42 -13.83
C ILE A 25 -7.49 -21.98 -13.55
N GLU A 26 -8.15 -22.49 -14.60
CA GLU A 26 -9.13 -23.55 -14.47
C GLU A 26 -8.35 -24.76 -13.95
N SER A 27 -8.12 -24.81 -12.64
CA SER A 27 -7.84 -26.09 -12.03
C SER A 27 -9.12 -26.89 -12.16
N GLU A 28 -9.08 -27.96 -12.95
CA GLU A 28 -10.05 -29.04 -12.90
C GLU A 28 -10.02 -29.63 -11.49
N GLY A 29 -10.68 -28.94 -10.56
CA GLY A 29 -11.06 -29.48 -9.28
C GLY A 29 -12.02 -30.61 -9.58
N LYS A 30 -11.64 -31.85 -9.21
CA LYS A 30 -12.59 -32.93 -9.01
C LYS A 30 -13.84 -32.34 -8.38
N VAL A 31 -14.98 -32.46 -9.06
CA VAL A 31 -16.28 -32.10 -8.53
C VAL A 31 -16.52 -33.01 -7.32
N GLU A 32 -16.06 -32.57 -6.15
CA GLU A 32 -16.56 -33.11 -4.90
C GLU A 32 -18.01 -32.66 -4.81
N THR A 33 -18.91 -33.63 -4.97
CA THR A 33 -20.31 -33.53 -4.58
C THR A 33 -20.41 -32.78 -3.26
N ILE A 34 -21.05 -31.60 -3.31
CA ILE A 34 -21.29 -30.70 -2.19
C ILE A 34 -21.96 -31.52 -1.08
N LYS A 35 -21.22 -31.83 -0.01
CA LYS A 35 -21.84 -32.32 1.22
C LYS A 35 -22.63 -31.13 1.80
N PRO A 36 -23.90 -31.31 2.19
CA PRO A 36 -24.67 -30.25 2.82
C PRO A 36 -23.91 -29.75 4.06
N VAL A 37 -23.85 -28.43 4.20
CA VAL A 37 -23.32 -27.74 5.38
C VAL A 37 -23.94 -28.38 6.62
N ARG A 38 -23.12 -28.90 7.53
CA ARG A 38 -23.64 -29.49 8.76
C ARG A 38 -24.06 -28.35 9.68
N GLU A 39 -25.36 -28.21 9.93
CA GLU A 39 -25.92 -27.20 10.86
C GLU A 39 -25.20 -27.16 12.21
N SER A 40 -24.67 -28.31 12.68
CA SER A 40 -23.86 -28.40 13.90
C SER A 40 -22.61 -27.50 13.87
N ASN A 41 -21.91 -27.41 12.74
CA ASN A 41 -20.67 -26.64 12.65
C ASN A 41 -20.94 -25.12 12.74
N ILE A 42 -22.05 -24.67 12.16
CA ILE A 42 -22.47 -23.26 12.24
C ILE A 42 -22.94 -22.93 13.66
N MET A 43 -23.69 -23.81 14.32
CA MET A 43 -24.10 -23.60 15.70
C MET A 43 -22.91 -23.62 16.67
N ASP A 44 -21.91 -24.47 16.44
CA ASP A 44 -20.64 -24.44 17.18
C ASP A 44 -19.89 -23.12 16.96
N ALA A 45 -19.90 -22.59 15.73
CA ALA A 45 -19.34 -21.27 15.43
C ALA A 45 -20.09 -20.13 16.12
N PHE A 46 -21.41 -20.20 16.20
CA PHE A 46 -22.23 -19.28 16.98
C PHE A 46 -21.94 -19.39 18.47
N MET A 47 -21.83 -20.59 19.01
CA MET A 47 -21.44 -20.81 20.40
C MET A 47 -20.05 -20.25 20.68
N VAL A 48 -19.13 -20.34 19.72
CA VAL A 48 -17.78 -19.77 19.86
C VAL A 48 -17.82 -18.26 19.75
N HIS A 49 -18.61 -17.69 18.84
CA HIS A 49 -18.86 -16.25 18.82
C HIS A 49 -19.45 -15.76 20.14
N GLU A 50 -20.49 -16.40 20.65
CA GLU A 50 -21.11 -16.10 21.95
C GLU A 50 -20.11 -16.27 23.10
N MET A 51 -19.33 -17.37 23.12
CA MET A 51 -18.30 -17.59 24.13
C MET A 51 -17.21 -16.51 24.04
N LEU A 52 -16.86 -16.05 22.84
CA LEU A 52 -15.91 -14.98 22.59
C LEU A 52 -16.47 -13.61 22.94
N VAL A 53 -17.76 -13.35 22.67
CA VAL A 53 -18.53 -12.17 23.07
C VAL A 53 -18.67 -12.10 24.60
N ASN A 54 -18.76 -13.25 25.26
CA ASN A 54 -18.81 -13.35 26.71
C ASN A 54 -17.40 -13.20 27.33
N LEU A 55 -16.37 -13.80 26.73
CA LEU A 55 -14.96 -13.56 27.12
C LEU A 55 -14.55 -12.11 26.89
N SER A 56 -15.10 -11.45 25.86
CA SER A 56 -14.83 -10.06 25.52
C SER A 56 -15.62 -9.04 26.30
N SER A 57 -16.76 -9.43 26.89
CA SER A 57 -17.38 -8.63 27.95
C SER A 57 -16.46 -8.48 29.17
N GLY A 58 -15.44 -9.35 29.29
CA GLY A 58 -14.29 -9.22 30.19
C GLY A 58 -13.02 -8.62 29.56
N PHE A 59 -12.99 -8.26 28.26
CA PHE A 59 -11.86 -7.52 27.67
C PHE A 59 -11.83 -6.12 28.24
N THR A 60 -10.99 -5.94 29.24
CA THR A 60 -10.66 -4.61 29.75
C THR A 60 -10.18 -3.70 28.58
N PRO A 61 -10.32 -2.37 28.68
CA PRO A 61 -9.77 -1.43 27.71
C PRO A 61 -8.29 -1.66 27.38
N SER A 62 -7.55 -2.34 28.27
CA SER A 62 -6.16 -2.76 28.04
C SER A 62 -6.02 -3.81 26.93
N PHE A 63 -6.96 -4.75 26.77
CA PHE A 63 -6.91 -5.77 25.70
C PHE A 63 -7.08 -5.15 24.32
N ARG A 64 -8.08 -4.26 24.17
CA ARG A 64 -8.36 -3.56 22.91
C ARG A 64 -7.15 -2.73 22.44
N LYS A 65 -6.38 -2.18 23.37
CA LYS A 65 -5.16 -1.39 23.07
C LYS A 65 -3.91 -2.25 22.90
N ASN A 66 -3.88 -3.47 23.43
CA ASN A 66 -2.68 -4.31 23.40
C ASN A 66 -2.60 -5.14 22.11
N LYS A 67 -1.76 -4.69 21.16
CA LYS A 67 -1.50 -5.40 19.90
C LYS A 67 -1.08 -6.86 20.11
N SER A 68 -0.16 -7.12 21.05
CA SER A 68 0.39 -8.46 21.26
C SER A 68 -0.68 -9.46 21.73
N MET A 69 -1.58 -9.02 22.60
CA MET A 69 -2.67 -9.89 23.06
C MET A 69 -3.67 -10.21 21.94
N ARG A 70 -3.98 -9.24 21.08
CA ARG A 70 -4.85 -9.46 19.90
C ARG A 70 -4.23 -10.42 18.90
N GLU A 71 -2.94 -10.26 18.62
CA GLU A 71 -2.20 -11.18 17.74
C GLU A 71 -2.17 -12.60 18.29
N LYS A 72 -1.88 -12.77 19.59
CA LYS A 72 -1.93 -14.08 20.27
C LYS A 72 -3.32 -14.69 20.22
N PHE A 73 -4.36 -13.87 20.33
CA PHE A 73 -5.73 -14.32 20.21
C PHE A 73 -6.04 -14.84 18.80
N VAL A 74 -5.65 -14.13 17.73
CA VAL A 74 -5.94 -14.60 16.35
C VAL A 74 -5.11 -15.84 15.99
N CYS A 75 -3.82 -15.83 16.31
CA CYS A 75 -2.87 -16.87 15.89
C CYS A 75 -2.72 -18.05 16.87
N GLY A 76 -3.25 -17.94 18.08
CA GLY A 76 -3.06 -18.95 19.12
C GLY A 76 -3.89 -20.22 18.91
N GLU A 77 -3.35 -21.35 19.36
CA GLU A 77 -4.11 -22.60 19.50
C GLU A 77 -5.08 -22.49 20.67
N HIS A 78 -6.39 -22.55 20.40
CA HIS A 78 -7.40 -22.66 21.45
C HIS A 78 -8.27 -23.87 21.17
N LYS A 79 -8.46 -24.70 22.19
CA LYS A 79 -9.17 -25.97 22.16
C LYS A 79 -10.63 -25.90 21.67
N PHE A 80 -11.20 -24.69 21.60
CA PHE A 80 -12.61 -24.45 21.26
C PHE A 80 -12.78 -23.64 19.97
N THR A 81 -11.78 -23.60 19.07
CA THR A 81 -11.99 -22.96 17.76
C THR A 81 -12.62 -24.00 16.82
N PRO A 82 -13.82 -23.78 16.28
CA PRO A 82 -14.46 -24.72 15.39
C PRO A 82 -13.76 -24.65 14.04
N LEU A 83 -13.58 -25.81 13.42
CA LEU A 83 -13.08 -25.90 12.05
C LEU A 83 -14.24 -25.64 11.10
N LEU A 84 -14.17 -24.50 10.40
CA LEU A 84 -15.11 -24.14 9.35
C LEU A 84 -14.38 -24.12 8.01
N THR A 85 -14.97 -24.70 6.99
CA THR A 85 -14.53 -24.54 5.60
C THR A 85 -14.73 -23.08 5.14
N PRO A 86 -14.08 -22.65 4.05
CA PRO A 86 -14.28 -21.30 3.50
C PRO A 86 -15.76 -20.98 3.21
N MET A 87 -16.52 -21.98 2.74
CA MET A 87 -17.96 -21.84 2.46
C MET A 87 -18.76 -21.67 3.75
N GLU A 88 -18.48 -22.48 4.78
CA GLU A 88 -19.13 -22.36 6.09
C GLU A 88 -18.78 -21.02 6.77
N LEU A 89 -17.54 -20.53 6.62
CA LEU A 89 -17.15 -19.20 7.11
C LEU A 89 -17.92 -18.07 6.44
N SER A 90 -18.10 -18.16 5.12
CA SER A 90 -18.92 -17.21 4.38
C SER A 90 -20.35 -17.22 4.90
N ALA A 91 -20.96 -18.41 5.02
CA ALA A 91 -22.33 -18.56 5.53
C ALA A 91 -22.48 -18.06 6.98
N PHE A 92 -21.54 -18.45 7.85
CA PHE A 92 -21.48 -17.99 9.23
C PHE A 92 -21.39 -16.46 9.30
N SER A 93 -20.54 -15.84 8.49
CA SER A 93 -20.41 -14.40 8.46
C SER A 93 -21.76 -13.75 8.08
N THR A 94 -22.45 -14.21 7.04
CA THR A 94 -23.77 -13.68 6.69
C THR A 94 -24.80 -13.85 7.80
N LEU A 95 -24.83 -15.01 8.48
CA LEU A 95 -25.79 -15.31 9.54
C LEU A 95 -25.56 -14.49 10.82
N VAL A 96 -24.30 -14.37 11.26
CA VAL A 96 -23.94 -13.56 12.43
C VAL A 96 -24.26 -12.09 12.19
N VAL A 97 -24.14 -11.64 10.95
CA VAL A 97 -24.53 -10.28 10.57
C VAL A 97 -26.03 -10.08 10.65
N ALA A 98 -26.83 -11.02 10.13
CA ALA A 98 -28.29 -10.96 10.22
C ALA A 98 -28.77 -10.85 11.68
N GLN A 99 -28.08 -11.49 12.63
CA GLN A 99 -28.44 -11.43 14.06
C GLN A 99 -27.95 -10.16 14.76
N ASN A 100 -26.74 -9.66 14.46
CA ASN A 100 -26.16 -8.51 15.17
C ASN A 100 -26.72 -7.14 14.73
N ILE A 101 -27.38 -7.04 13.57
CA ILE A 101 -28.06 -5.81 13.13
C ILE A 101 -29.20 -5.43 14.09
N ASP A 102 -29.88 -6.43 14.67
CA ASP A 102 -31.07 -6.22 15.51
C ASP A 102 -30.74 -5.83 16.96
N GLU A 103 -29.52 -6.12 17.45
CA GLU A 103 -29.18 -5.96 18.88
C GLU A 103 -28.28 -4.75 19.22
N GLY A 104 -27.81 -4.02 18.22
CA GLY A 104 -27.05 -2.77 18.41
C GLY A 104 -25.75 -2.89 19.22
N LYS A 105 -25.15 -4.10 19.30
CA LYS A 105 -23.97 -4.39 20.14
C LYS A 105 -22.88 -5.18 19.40
N ARG A 106 -21.62 -4.80 19.70
CA ARG A 106 -20.36 -5.60 19.67
C ARG A 106 -19.78 -6.05 18.32
N PHE A 107 -19.50 -5.08 17.45
CA PHE A 107 -18.81 -5.26 16.16
C PHE A 107 -17.30 -5.56 16.25
N TYR A 108 -16.61 -5.00 17.24
CA TYR A 108 -15.16 -5.18 17.37
C TYR A 108 -14.77 -6.64 17.67
N GLU A 109 -15.62 -7.31 18.44
CA GLU A 109 -15.48 -8.72 18.81
C GLU A 109 -15.67 -9.66 17.61
N LEU A 110 -16.58 -9.30 16.70
CA LEU A 110 -16.83 -10.04 15.46
C LEU A 110 -15.59 -10.07 14.57
N ASP A 111 -14.89 -8.95 14.44
CA ASP A 111 -13.69 -8.84 13.60
C ASP A 111 -12.56 -9.81 14.02
N LEU A 112 -12.23 -9.81 15.32
CA LEU A 112 -11.23 -10.71 15.87
C LEU A 112 -11.68 -12.18 15.79
N THR A 113 -12.98 -12.43 15.95
CA THR A 113 -13.56 -13.77 15.82
C THR A 113 -13.42 -14.29 14.39
N LEU A 114 -13.82 -13.50 13.39
CA LEU A 114 -13.68 -13.86 11.98
C LEU A 114 -12.21 -14.08 11.61
N SER A 115 -11.32 -13.19 12.06
CA SER A 115 -9.88 -13.34 11.83
C SER A 115 -9.34 -14.66 12.42
N ARG A 116 -9.75 -14.99 13.66
CA ARG A 116 -9.37 -16.25 14.32
C ARG A 116 -9.89 -17.47 13.56
N LEU A 117 -11.16 -17.45 13.15
CA LEU A 117 -11.78 -18.57 12.45
C LEU A 117 -11.13 -18.79 11.07
N VAL A 118 -10.84 -17.72 10.34
CA VAL A 118 -10.06 -17.78 9.08
C VAL A 118 -8.68 -18.35 9.33
N GLN A 119 -7.95 -17.86 10.34
CA GLN A 119 -6.61 -18.35 10.67
C GLN A 119 -6.63 -19.85 11.03
N HIS A 120 -7.59 -20.29 11.84
CA HIS A 120 -7.71 -21.69 12.24
C HIS A 120 -8.04 -22.59 11.04
N SER A 121 -9.01 -22.19 10.21
CA SER A 121 -9.36 -22.87 8.97
C SER A 121 -8.15 -23.02 8.05
N TYR A 122 -7.36 -21.94 7.91
CA TYR A 122 -6.13 -21.94 7.13
C TYR A 122 -5.07 -22.91 7.69
N ASN A 123 -4.86 -22.90 9.01
CA ASN A 123 -3.93 -23.82 9.67
C ASN A 123 -4.33 -25.30 9.47
N CYS A 124 -5.62 -25.58 9.29
CA CYS A 124 -6.16 -26.91 8.98
C CYS A 124 -6.13 -27.27 7.49
N GLY A 125 -5.55 -26.42 6.63
CA GLY A 125 -5.33 -26.72 5.21
C GLY A 125 -6.35 -26.09 4.25
N HIS A 126 -7.32 -25.33 4.74
CA HIS A 126 -8.22 -24.57 3.87
C HIS A 126 -7.58 -23.27 3.38
N ASN A 127 -8.06 -22.74 2.26
CA ASN A 127 -7.61 -21.46 1.71
C ASN A 127 -8.70 -20.87 0.80
N ASN A 128 -8.45 -19.71 0.18
CA ASN A 128 -9.38 -19.05 -0.75
C ASN A 128 -10.69 -18.60 -0.08
N PHE A 129 -10.57 -17.86 1.02
CA PHE A 129 -11.71 -17.32 1.76
C PHE A 129 -12.38 -16.21 0.95
N LYS A 130 -13.72 -16.19 0.96
CA LYS A 130 -14.52 -15.19 0.26
C LYS A 130 -15.58 -14.65 1.20
N PHE A 131 -15.70 -13.33 1.25
CA PHE A 131 -16.69 -12.65 2.06
C PHE A 131 -17.37 -11.53 1.26
N ASP A 132 -18.69 -11.43 1.38
CA ASP A 132 -19.48 -10.35 0.83
C ASP A 132 -20.29 -9.71 1.94
N PHE A 133 -20.06 -8.42 2.13
CA PHE A 133 -20.59 -7.59 3.20
C PHE A 133 -21.30 -6.34 2.67
N LEU A 134 -21.61 -6.27 1.37
CA LEU A 134 -22.33 -5.14 0.80
C LEU A 134 -23.70 -4.94 1.45
N GLY A 135 -23.98 -3.70 1.85
CA GLY A 135 -25.27 -3.31 2.43
C GLY A 135 -25.59 -4.02 3.75
N THR A 136 -24.65 -4.79 4.31
CA THR A 136 -24.90 -5.65 5.48
C THR A 136 -24.45 -5.00 6.79
N PHE A 137 -23.62 -3.95 6.75
CA PHE A 137 -23.06 -3.33 7.93
C PHE A 137 -23.31 -1.83 8.03
N LYS A 138 -23.60 -1.36 9.25
CA LYS A 138 -23.43 0.06 9.63
C LYS A 138 -22.01 0.35 10.13
N GLU A 139 -21.32 -0.65 10.70
CA GLU A 139 -19.96 -0.51 11.22
C GLU A 139 -18.97 -1.39 10.45
N PRO A 140 -17.81 -0.86 10.05
CA PRO A 140 -16.96 -1.55 9.08
C PRO A 140 -15.97 -2.58 9.71
N LEU A 141 -15.57 -3.62 8.96
CA LEU A 141 -14.74 -4.76 9.46
C LEU A 141 -13.22 -4.56 9.24
N ALA A 142 -12.35 -5.26 9.99
CA ALA A 142 -10.91 -4.98 10.02
C ALA A 142 -9.93 -6.16 9.73
N PHE A 143 -10.35 -7.42 9.65
CA PHE A 143 -9.54 -8.62 9.32
C PHE A 143 -8.02 -8.49 9.57
N SER A 144 -7.59 -8.59 10.82
CA SER A 144 -6.21 -8.30 11.20
C SER A 144 -5.44 -9.53 11.68
N PHE A 145 -4.11 -9.46 11.60
CA PHE A 145 -3.17 -10.46 12.16
C PHE A 145 -3.17 -11.84 11.48
N LEU A 146 -3.79 -12.01 10.30
CA LEU A 146 -3.73 -13.29 9.59
C LEU A 146 -2.31 -13.57 9.06
N LYS A 147 -1.88 -14.82 9.17
CA LYS A 147 -0.55 -15.30 8.78
C LYS A 147 -0.68 -16.51 7.86
N GLY A 148 -0.41 -16.28 6.59
CA GLY A 148 -0.17 -17.34 5.62
C GLY A 148 1.27 -17.88 5.70
N ARG A 149 1.60 -18.80 4.81
CA ARG A 149 2.97 -19.33 4.65
C ARG A 149 3.57 -18.81 3.33
N LYS A 150 4.89 -18.72 3.24
CA LYS A 150 5.57 -18.23 2.03
C LYS A 150 5.30 -19.11 0.80
N ASP A 151 5.25 -20.43 1.01
CA ASP A 151 5.00 -21.46 -0.01
C ASP A 151 3.50 -21.73 -0.24
N ASN A 152 2.64 -21.25 0.65
CA ASN A 152 1.19 -21.32 0.52
C ASN A 152 0.58 -20.04 1.13
N PRO A 153 0.54 -18.93 0.39
CA PRO A 153 -0.01 -17.68 0.91
C PRO A 153 -1.49 -17.81 1.29
N LEU A 154 -1.92 -17.12 2.34
CA LEU A 154 -3.35 -17.05 2.68
C LEU A 154 -4.06 -16.17 1.66
N VAL A 155 -5.08 -16.70 0.99
CA VAL A 155 -5.87 -16.01 -0.04
C VAL A 155 -7.22 -15.62 0.52
N LEU A 156 -7.53 -14.33 0.51
CA LEU A 156 -8.80 -13.78 1.00
C LEU A 156 -9.37 -12.76 0.01
N SER A 157 -10.63 -12.91 -0.34
CA SER A 157 -11.39 -11.91 -1.09
C SER A 157 -12.51 -11.36 -0.22
N ALA A 158 -12.65 -10.04 -0.17
CA ALA A 158 -13.69 -9.41 0.63
C ALA A 158 -14.27 -8.19 -0.08
N GLN A 159 -15.59 -8.05 -0.03
CA GLN A 159 -16.29 -6.89 -0.55
C GLN A 159 -17.16 -6.24 0.53
N GLY A 160 -17.10 -4.91 0.69
CA GLY A 160 -17.88 -4.17 1.67
C GLY A 160 -17.20 -2.89 2.17
N ASP A 161 -17.67 -2.37 3.30
CA ASP A 161 -17.06 -1.23 3.98
C ASP A 161 -16.12 -1.72 5.11
N PHE A 162 -14.89 -1.23 5.11
CA PHE A 162 -13.81 -1.70 5.98
C PHE A 162 -13.27 -0.59 6.89
N SER A 163 -13.08 -0.92 8.17
CA SER A 163 -12.83 0.06 9.22
C SER A 163 -11.39 0.47 9.27
N LYS A 164 -11.13 1.47 10.11
CA LYS A 164 -9.78 1.90 10.43
C LYS A 164 -8.90 0.72 10.81
N ASP A 165 -7.68 0.73 10.29
CA ASP A 165 -6.66 -0.31 10.46
C ASP A 165 -7.12 -1.68 9.91
N SER A 166 -8.06 -1.73 8.95
CA SER A 166 -8.44 -2.98 8.30
C SER A 166 -7.27 -3.65 7.56
N PHE A 167 -7.26 -4.97 7.51
CA PHE A 167 -6.22 -5.78 6.86
C PHE A 167 -4.80 -5.49 7.38
N SER A 168 -4.68 -5.08 8.63
CA SER A 168 -3.39 -4.73 9.25
C SER A 168 -2.66 -5.95 9.81
N PHE A 169 -1.34 -5.84 9.82
CA PHE A 169 -0.43 -6.82 10.42
C PHE A 169 -0.56 -8.22 9.79
N LEU A 170 -0.91 -8.29 8.51
CA LEU A 170 -0.98 -9.54 7.78
C LEU A 170 0.42 -10.01 7.39
N GLU A 171 0.61 -11.31 7.26
CA GLU A 171 1.86 -11.89 6.77
C GLU A 171 1.59 -12.95 5.69
N ASN A 172 2.38 -12.94 4.60
CA ASN A 172 2.33 -13.94 3.52
C ASN A 172 0.90 -14.16 2.97
N SER A 173 0.23 -13.09 2.54
CA SER A 173 -1.18 -13.14 2.15
C SER A 173 -1.43 -12.47 0.80
N ILE A 174 -2.44 -12.93 0.07
CA ILE A 174 -2.93 -12.35 -1.18
C ILE A 174 -4.39 -11.93 -0.96
N LEU A 175 -4.67 -10.65 -1.15
CA LEU A 175 -5.97 -10.05 -0.85
C LEU A 175 -6.60 -9.41 -2.09
N ASN A 176 -7.86 -9.74 -2.36
CA ASN A 176 -8.70 -9.08 -3.36
C ASN A 176 -9.83 -8.34 -2.66
N LEU A 177 -9.74 -7.02 -2.61
CA LEU A 177 -10.58 -6.19 -1.77
C LEU A 177 -11.38 -5.20 -2.62
N LYS A 178 -12.68 -5.10 -2.35
CA LYS A 178 -13.57 -4.16 -3.04
C LYS A 178 -14.48 -3.39 -2.08
N GLY A 179 -14.53 -2.07 -2.21
CA GLY A 179 -15.47 -1.23 -1.47
C GLY A 179 -14.81 0.00 -0.85
N LYS A 180 -15.30 0.44 0.31
CA LYS A 180 -14.80 1.65 0.99
C LYS A 180 -13.84 1.29 2.11
N PHE A 181 -12.71 1.96 2.16
CA PHE A 181 -11.67 1.69 3.15
C PHE A 181 -11.44 2.91 4.04
N GLU A 182 -11.51 2.72 5.35
CA GLU A 182 -11.12 3.72 6.32
C GLU A 182 -9.61 3.70 6.65
N HIS A 183 -9.19 4.73 7.37
CA HIS A 183 -7.80 5.11 7.68
C HIS A 183 -6.86 3.94 7.99
N SER A 184 -5.61 3.98 7.49
CA SER A 184 -4.56 2.98 7.78
C SER A 184 -4.82 1.54 7.30
N THR A 185 -5.64 1.34 6.28
CA THR A 185 -5.82 0.01 5.69
C THR A 185 -4.47 -0.62 5.30
N ALA A 186 -4.30 -1.92 5.53
CA ALA A 186 -3.09 -2.70 5.25
C ALA A 186 -1.83 -2.27 6.02
N LYS A 187 -1.99 -1.64 7.19
CA LYS A 187 -0.86 -1.14 7.98
C LYS A 187 0.03 -2.27 8.49
N SER A 188 1.34 -2.09 8.34
CA SER A 188 2.40 -2.96 8.88
C SER A 188 2.29 -4.43 8.44
N SER A 189 1.64 -4.69 7.32
CA SER A 189 1.58 -6.01 6.68
C SER A 189 2.90 -6.35 6.00
N LYS A 190 3.26 -7.63 5.91
CA LYS A 190 4.56 -8.09 5.41
C LYS A 190 4.42 -9.21 4.40
N ASN A 191 5.17 -9.14 3.31
CA ASN A 191 5.14 -10.16 2.25
C ASN A 191 3.71 -10.42 1.75
N CYS A 192 2.94 -9.35 1.53
CA CYS A 192 1.56 -9.44 1.09
C CYS A 192 1.36 -8.82 -0.30
N VAL A 193 0.36 -9.30 -1.02
CA VAL A 193 -0.11 -8.70 -2.28
C VAL A 193 -1.55 -8.24 -2.09
N PHE A 194 -1.83 -6.97 -2.35
CA PHE A 194 -3.15 -6.37 -2.22
C PHE A 194 -3.64 -5.89 -3.59
N PHE A 195 -4.81 -6.35 -4.01
CA PHE A 195 -5.59 -5.79 -5.11
C PHE A 195 -6.79 -5.06 -4.50
N ILE A 196 -6.84 -3.74 -4.65
CA ILE A 196 -7.84 -2.90 -3.98
C ILE A 196 -8.60 -2.09 -5.03
N GLU A 197 -9.93 -2.25 -5.04
CA GLU A 197 -10.86 -1.50 -5.88
C GLU A 197 -11.85 -0.73 -5.01
N GLY A 198 -11.94 0.59 -5.20
CA GLY A 198 -12.80 1.49 -4.41
C GLY A 198 -12.01 2.45 -3.51
N ASP A 199 -12.65 3.55 -3.11
CA ASP A 199 -11.97 4.71 -2.52
C ASP A 199 -11.19 4.36 -1.26
N THR A 200 -9.92 4.76 -1.26
CA THR A 200 -9.02 4.50 -0.15
C THR A 200 -8.71 5.77 0.64
N CYS A 201 -8.51 5.59 1.93
CA CYS A 201 -8.26 6.64 2.90
C CYS A 201 -6.78 7.09 2.97
N ALA A 202 -6.51 7.93 3.96
CA ALA A 202 -5.16 8.24 4.38
C ALA A 202 -4.39 7.02 4.95
N TYR A 203 -3.07 7.02 4.78
CA TYR A 203 -2.09 6.06 5.36
C TYR A 203 -2.22 4.60 4.89
N LEU A 204 -2.76 4.37 3.69
CA LEU A 204 -2.81 3.03 3.11
C LEU A 204 -1.41 2.41 3.03
N GLY A 205 -1.28 1.17 3.52
CA GLY A 205 -0.02 0.42 3.52
C GLY A 205 1.07 1.02 4.40
N SER A 206 0.72 1.85 5.41
CA SER A 206 1.73 2.46 6.28
C SER A 206 2.55 1.41 7.03
N GLY A 207 3.87 1.50 6.96
CA GLY A 207 4.80 0.57 7.60
C GLY A 207 4.84 -0.82 6.95
N ALA A 208 4.21 -1.00 5.79
CA ALA A 208 4.23 -2.28 5.08
C ALA A 208 5.65 -2.66 4.66
N LYS A 209 5.94 -3.96 4.61
CA LYS A 209 7.27 -4.48 4.26
C LYS A 209 7.17 -5.54 3.18
N ASP A 210 8.06 -5.49 2.19
CA ASP A 210 8.16 -6.50 1.16
C ASP A 210 6.80 -6.80 0.49
N SER A 211 5.95 -5.78 0.34
CA SER A 211 4.54 -5.93 -0.06
C SER A 211 4.24 -5.21 -1.36
N ILE A 212 3.21 -5.68 -2.07
CA ILE A 212 2.78 -5.15 -3.37
C ILE A 212 1.33 -4.68 -3.26
N PHE A 213 1.05 -3.49 -3.77
CA PHE A 213 -0.28 -2.88 -3.78
C PHE A 213 -0.67 -2.50 -5.20
N HIS A 214 -1.76 -3.07 -5.70
CA HIS A 214 -2.43 -2.68 -6.95
C HIS A 214 -3.74 -1.96 -6.60
N LEU A 215 -3.81 -0.67 -6.92
CA LEU A 215 -4.85 0.25 -6.46
C LEU A 215 -5.59 0.82 -7.68
N LYS A 216 -6.88 0.47 -7.82
CA LYS A 216 -7.75 0.94 -8.91
C LYS A 216 -8.66 2.11 -8.50
N SER A 217 -8.20 2.95 -7.60
CA SER A 217 -9.01 4.02 -7.00
C SER A 217 -8.14 5.17 -6.55
N ASN A 218 -8.77 6.27 -6.12
CA ASN A 218 -8.05 7.38 -5.52
C ASN A 218 -7.54 7.01 -4.12
N THR A 219 -6.45 7.65 -3.71
CA THR A 219 -5.88 7.51 -2.37
C THR A 219 -5.88 8.83 -1.60
N GLY A 220 -6.03 8.74 -0.28
CA GLY A 220 -5.83 9.88 0.61
C GLY A 220 -4.35 10.24 0.80
N ILE A 221 -4.06 10.96 1.87
CA ILE A 221 -2.69 11.38 2.20
C ILE A 221 -1.82 10.20 2.69
N ASN A 222 -0.49 10.34 2.62
CA ASN A 222 0.47 9.43 3.24
C ASN A 222 0.45 7.98 2.73
N LEU A 223 0.14 7.76 1.44
CA LEU A 223 0.27 6.45 0.80
C LEU A 223 1.68 5.87 1.04
N GLY A 224 1.74 4.67 1.60
CA GLY A 224 2.99 3.94 1.84
C GLY A 224 3.92 4.59 2.86
N ASN A 225 3.40 5.41 3.78
CA ASN A 225 4.21 6.06 4.83
C ASN A 225 4.99 5.03 5.67
N GLY A 226 6.32 5.15 5.70
CA GLY A 226 7.20 4.29 6.47
C GLY A 226 7.34 2.87 5.89
N SER A 227 6.86 2.64 4.66
CA SER A 227 7.00 1.35 4.00
C SER A 227 8.45 1.02 3.68
N SER A 228 8.78 -0.27 3.57
CA SER A 228 10.11 -0.70 3.13
C SER A 228 10.05 -1.82 2.10
N ASN A 229 10.87 -1.75 1.05
CA ASN A 229 10.93 -2.74 -0.03
C ASN A 229 9.55 -3.05 -0.63
N SER A 230 8.65 -2.06 -0.67
CA SER A 230 7.26 -2.26 -1.10
C SER A 230 6.98 -1.53 -2.40
N SER A 231 6.03 -2.04 -3.18
CA SER A 231 5.65 -1.48 -4.48
C SER A 231 4.18 -1.05 -4.47
N TYR A 232 3.91 0.15 -4.95
CA TYR A 232 2.57 0.73 -5.04
C TYR A 232 2.27 1.10 -6.49
N PHE A 233 1.29 0.46 -7.09
CA PHE A 233 0.80 0.71 -8.44
C PHE A 233 -0.60 1.32 -8.34
N LEU A 234 -0.71 2.60 -8.67
CA LEU A 234 -1.91 3.39 -8.49
C LEU A 234 -2.43 3.91 -9.82
N ASP A 235 -3.67 3.54 -10.17
CA ASP A 235 -4.34 4.01 -11.38
C ASP A 235 -5.09 5.34 -11.17
N GLY A 236 -5.53 5.65 -9.95
CA GLY A 236 -6.24 6.88 -9.60
C GLY A 236 -5.34 8.03 -9.13
N ASP A 237 -5.99 9.08 -8.61
CA ASP A 237 -5.33 10.24 -8.03
C ASP A 237 -4.75 9.93 -6.64
N PHE A 238 -3.71 10.66 -6.24
CA PHE A 238 -3.07 10.50 -4.94
C PHE A 238 -3.07 11.78 -4.11
N GLY A 239 -3.26 11.63 -2.80
CA GLY A 239 -3.18 12.74 -1.85
C GLY A 239 -1.74 13.19 -1.56
N ASN A 240 -1.62 14.08 -0.59
CA ASN A 240 -0.33 14.62 -0.15
C ASN A 240 0.55 13.56 0.53
N TYR A 241 1.85 13.75 0.43
CA TYR A 241 2.89 13.08 1.20
C TYR A 241 3.13 11.60 0.91
N VAL A 242 2.96 11.20 -0.36
CA VAL A 242 3.24 9.83 -0.81
C VAL A 242 4.69 9.45 -0.49
N GLY A 243 4.89 8.29 0.12
CA GLY A 243 6.24 7.76 0.41
C GLY A 243 7.01 8.47 1.52
N THR A 244 6.34 9.25 2.37
CA THR A 244 6.94 9.78 3.62
C THR A 244 7.64 8.67 4.40
N SER A 245 8.89 8.88 4.81
CA SER A 245 9.71 7.89 5.54
C SER A 245 9.87 6.52 4.87
N ALA A 246 9.47 6.36 3.61
CA ALA A 246 9.59 5.08 2.90
C ALA A 246 11.05 4.77 2.55
N LYS A 247 11.38 3.48 2.45
CA LYS A 247 12.75 3.01 2.17
C LYS A 247 12.77 1.93 1.10
N ASN A 248 13.60 2.09 0.06
CA ASN A 248 13.73 1.09 -1.01
C ASN A 248 12.38 0.74 -1.67
N SER A 249 11.43 1.66 -1.69
CA SER A 249 10.07 1.41 -2.19
C SER A 249 9.88 2.00 -3.58
N LEU A 250 8.98 1.38 -4.35
CA LEU A 250 8.58 1.80 -5.68
C LEU A 250 7.16 2.37 -5.65
N PHE A 251 6.96 3.52 -6.26
CA PHE A 251 5.66 4.15 -6.46
C PHE A 251 5.46 4.42 -7.94
N VAL A 252 4.40 3.85 -8.54
CA VAL A 252 3.97 4.09 -9.90
C VAL A 252 2.57 4.70 -9.83
N LEU A 253 2.44 5.98 -10.17
CA LEU A 253 1.26 6.80 -9.92
C LEU A 253 0.75 7.37 -11.26
N LYS A 254 -0.41 6.93 -11.73
CA LYS A 254 -0.96 7.37 -13.02
C LYS A 254 -1.79 8.64 -12.94
N GLY A 255 -2.55 8.82 -11.86
CA GLY A 255 -3.40 10.01 -11.68
C GLY A 255 -2.63 11.27 -11.28
N ASN A 256 -3.39 12.33 -11.05
CA ASN A 256 -2.89 13.60 -10.54
C ASN A 256 -2.65 13.52 -9.03
N GLY A 257 -1.75 14.37 -8.57
CA GLY A 257 -1.17 14.26 -7.24
C GLY A 257 -1.45 15.41 -6.30
N GLY A 258 -1.20 15.13 -5.03
CA GLY A 258 -0.88 16.14 -4.01
C GLY A 258 0.62 16.45 -3.99
N SER A 259 1.38 15.72 -3.18
CA SER A 259 2.83 15.92 -3.02
C SER A 259 3.57 14.60 -2.84
N LEU A 260 4.87 14.59 -3.17
CA LEU A 260 5.72 13.41 -3.12
C LEU A 260 6.82 13.57 -2.06
N GLY A 261 6.71 12.83 -0.97
CA GLY A 261 7.60 12.95 0.19
C GLY A 261 6.99 13.76 1.35
N PRO A 262 7.69 13.89 2.47
CA PRO A 262 7.12 14.45 3.70
C PRO A 262 6.84 15.96 3.61
N HIS A 263 6.03 16.47 4.55
CA HIS A 263 5.95 17.90 4.85
C HIS A 263 7.20 18.43 5.58
N ASP A 264 7.99 17.55 6.20
CA ASP A 264 9.20 17.89 6.97
C ASP A 264 10.39 17.02 6.54
N VAL A 265 11.55 17.66 6.34
CA VAL A 265 12.82 17.05 5.97
C VAL A 265 13.31 15.95 6.93
N ASN A 266 12.76 15.89 8.15
CA ASN A 266 13.11 14.87 9.15
C ASN A 266 12.57 13.47 8.82
N ASN A 267 11.62 13.36 7.88
CA ASN A 267 10.95 12.10 7.53
C ASN A 267 11.11 11.74 6.04
N PRO A 268 12.34 11.74 5.49
CA PRO A 268 12.55 11.67 4.05
C PRO A 268 12.27 10.27 3.48
N SER A 269 11.91 10.22 2.21
CA SER A 269 12.04 9.00 1.41
C SER A 269 13.53 8.68 1.19
N VAL A 270 13.90 7.41 1.29
CA VAL A 270 15.29 6.96 1.15
C VAL A 270 15.38 5.83 0.13
N SER A 271 16.17 6.02 -0.92
CA SER A 271 16.37 5.00 -1.97
C SER A 271 15.07 4.56 -2.63
N CYS A 272 14.09 5.47 -2.70
CA CYS A 272 12.79 5.21 -3.32
C CYS A 272 12.80 5.61 -4.79
N GLN A 273 11.89 5.01 -5.56
CA GLN A 273 11.64 5.37 -6.95
C GLN A 273 10.18 5.79 -7.11
N PHE A 274 9.96 6.95 -7.71
CA PHE A 274 8.64 7.49 -8.01
C PHE A 274 8.52 7.69 -9.52
N TYR A 275 7.54 7.05 -10.15
CA TYR A 275 7.15 7.25 -11.54
C TYR A 275 5.75 7.82 -11.55
N VAL A 276 5.60 9.06 -12.04
CA VAL A 276 4.32 9.78 -12.01
C VAL A 276 3.94 10.21 -13.40
N GLU A 277 2.72 9.89 -13.81
CA GLU A 277 2.18 10.30 -15.11
C GLU A 277 1.44 11.64 -15.05
N GLY A 278 0.64 11.87 -14.00
CA GLY A 278 -0.16 13.07 -13.83
C GLY A 278 0.59 14.30 -13.30
N ASP A 279 -0.17 15.38 -13.12
CA ASP A 279 0.29 16.67 -12.64
C ASP A 279 0.39 16.70 -11.11
N ILE A 280 1.34 17.50 -10.60
CA ILE A 280 1.59 17.66 -9.16
C ILE A 280 1.57 19.17 -8.82
N PRO A 281 0.72 19.63 -7.90
CA PRO A 281 0.68 21.04 -7.51
C PRO A 281 1.99 21.51 -6.88
N GLY A 282 2.76 20.62 -6.23
CA GLY A 282 4.07 20.97 -5.67
C GLY A 282 4.67 19.94 -4.71
N ASP A 283 5.75 20.36 -4.06
CA ASP A 283 6.45 19.65 -2.98
C ASP A 283 6.89 18.24 -3.36
N VAL A 284 7.77 18.19 -4.35
CA VAL A 284 8.40 16.96 -4.81
C VAL A 284 9.75 16.76 -4.12
N GLY A 285 9.93 15.66 -3.41
CA GLY A 285 11.24 15.21 -2.95
C GLY A 285 11.85 16.00 -1.79
N LEU A 286 11.04 16.60 -0.91
CA LEU A 286 11.53 17.30 0.27
C LEU A 286 12.38 16.38 1.17
N GLY A 287 13.66 16.73 1.36
CA GLY A 287 14.60 15.99 2.19
C GLY A 287 15.04 14.63 1.64
N ALA A 288 14.58 14.24 0.45
CA ALA A 288 14.79 12.90 -0.12
C ALA A 288 16.27 12.50 -0.17
N LYS A 289 16.57 11.21 -0.03
CA LYS A 289 17.95 10.70 -0.01
C LYS A 289 18.12 9.55 -0.98
N SER A 290 19.06 9.68 -1.91
CA SER A 290 19.38 8.64 -2.90
C SER A 290 18.14 8.14 -3.67
N SER A 291 17.14 9.00 -3.85
CA SER A 291 15.84 8.66 -4.46
C SER A 291 15.75 9.15 -5.89
N LEU A 292 14.90 8.50 -6.69
CA LEU A 292 14.61 8.85 -8.07
C LEU A 292 13.15 9.29 -8.22
N TYR A 293 12.95 10.43 -8.87
CA TYR A 293 11.64 10.95 -9.25
C TYR A 293 11.62 11.10 -10.78
N HIS A 294 10.68 10.43 -11.45
CA HIS A 294 10.42 10.57 -12.87
C HIS A 294 8.98 11.03 -13.04
N ILE A 295 8.80 12.30 -13.41
CA ILE A 295 7.48 12.94 -13.52
C ILE A 295 7.24 13.31 -14.97
N LYS A 296 6.15 12.80 -15.55
CA LYS A 296 5.73 13.15 -16.92
C LYS A 296 4.90 14.44 -16.93
N GLY A 297 4.00 14.61 -15.96
CA GLY A 297 3.15 15.79 -15.83
C GLY A 297 3.89 17.04 -15.36
N ASN A 298 3.11 18.09 -15.14
CA ASN A 298 3.57 19.40 -14.70
C ASN A 298 3.79 19.44 -13.18
N VAL A 299 4.68 20.33 -12.73
CA VAL A 299 4.90 20.58 -11.29
C VAL A 299 4.73 22.06 -10.98
N GLY A 300 3.72 22.43 -10.19
CA GLY A 300 3.43 23.84 -9.87
C GLY A 300 4.32 24.46 -8.77
N GLY A 301 4.80 23.64 -7.85
CA GLY A 301 5.37 24.11 -6.58
C GLY A 301 6.85 23.79 -6.39
N SER A 302 7.26 23.72 -5.12
CA SER A 302 8.67 23.49 -4.77
C SER A 302 9.14 22.08 -5.12
N MET A 303 10.41 21.93 -5.47
CA MET A 303 11.00 20.65 -5.82
C MET A 303 12.40 20.51 -5.22
N MET A 304 12.70 19.32 -4.70
CA MET A 304 14.02 18.84 -4.28
C MET A 304 14.72 19.68 -3.21
N ILE A 305 13.95 20.40 -2.39
CA ILE A 305 14.45 21.11 -1.21
C ILE A 305 15.10 20.09 -0.26
N CYS A 306 16.32 20.34 0.22
CA CYS A 306 17.02 19.46 1.17
C CYS A 306 17.35 18.04 0.64
N ALA A 307 17.15 17.76 -0.65
CA ALA A 307 17.33 16.43 -1.24
C ALA A 307 18.81 16.10 -1.51
N LYS A 308 19.28 14.94 -1.06
CA LYS A 308 20.69 14.50 -1.18
C LYS A 308 20.79 13.32 -2.14
N GLU A 309 21.81 13.33 -3.01
CA GLU A 309 22.12 12.24 -3.94
C GLU A 309 20.91 11.76 -4.76
N SER A 310 19.93 12.62 -4.96
CA SER A 310 18.64 12.25 -5.54
C SER A 310 18.53 12.79 -6.96
N THR A 311 17.77 12.10 -7.81
CA THR A 311 17.57 12.50 -9.20
C THR A 311 16.10 12.87 -9.42
N LEU A 312 15.87 14.05 -9.98
CA LEU A 312 14.58 14.47 -10.51
C LEU A 312 14.66 14.53 -12.04
N TYR A 313 13.83 13.75 -12.70
CA TYR A 313 13.62 13.76 -14.13
C TYR A 313 12.20 14.30 -14.39
N LEU A 314 12.09 15.46 -15.04
CA LEU A 314 10.81 16.17 -15.27
C LEU A 314 10.59 16.46 -16.76
N ASN A 315 9.54 15.87 -17.34
CA ASN A 315 9.15 16.13 -18.73
C ASN A 315 8.20 17.32 -18.88
N GLY A 316 7.32 17.54 -17.91
CA GLY A 316 6.32 18.60 -17.97
C GLY A 316 6.91 20.00 -17.76
N GLU A 317 6.01 20.97 -17.59
CA GLU A 317 6.36 22.34 -17.23
C GLU A 317 6.50 22.51 -15.71
N SER A 318 7.17 23.58 -15.33
CA SER A 318 7.10 24.10 -13.96
C SER A 318 7.06 25.62 -13.93
N GLU A 319 6.22 26.14 -13.05
CA GLU A 319 6.19 27.56 -12.72
C GLU A 319 7.40 27.97 -11.87
N LYS A 320 7.91 27.06 -11.05
CA LYS A 320 9.04 27.29 -10.16
C LYS A 320 10.27 26.54 -10.62
N ILE A 321 11.43 27.14 -10.41
CA ILE A 321 12.69 26.46 -10.66
C ILE A 321 12.96 25.50 -9.50
N PRO A 322 13.41 24.26 -9.75
CA PRO A 322 13.73 23.37 -8.67
C PRO A 322 14.79 23.99 -7.75
N SER A 323 14.49 24.07 -6.46
CA SER A 323 15.35 24.67 -5.45
C SER A 323 16.29 23.60 -4.90
N PHE A 324 17.42 23.37 -5.58
CA PHE A 324 18.40 22.37 -5.16
C PHE A 324 19.12 22.83 -3.90
N ILE A 325 18.73 22.26 -2.78
CA ILE A 325 19.50 22.34 -1.55
C ILE A 325 19.82 20.94 -1.13
N GLY A 326 20.51 20.18 -1.97
CA GLY A 326 21.23 19.08 -1.36
C GLY A 326 22.25 18.40 -2.22
N ASN A 327 23.27 18.01 -1.48
CA ASN A 327 24.56 17.55 -1.96
C ASN A 327 24.39 16.45 -3.00
N ASN A 328 24.95 16.69 -4.18
CA ASN A 328 25.07 15.72 -5.27
C ASN A 328 23.74 15.26 -5.90
N SER A 329 22.70 16.09 -5.85
CA SER A 329 21.44 15.80 -6.55
C SER A 329 21.51 16.20 -8.04
N THR A 330 20.75 15.51 -8.88
CA THR A 330 20.72 15.71 -10.33
C THR A 330 19.32 16.08 -10.78
N PHE A 331 19.21 17.06 -11.68
CA PHE A 331 17.99 17.37 -12.39
C PHE A 331 18.16 17.16 -13.88
N ILE A 332 17.15 16.53 -14.44
CA ILE A 332 17.11 16.15 -15.83
C ILE A 332 15.79 16.65 -16.41
N THR A 333 15.85 17.34 -17.54
CA THR A 333 14.65 17.71 -18.28
C THR A 333 14.92 17.68 -19.78
N PRO A 334 13.97 17.18 -20.61
CA PRO A 334 13.98 17.40 -22.05
C PRO A 334 13.31 18.73 -22.45
N ASN A 335 12.75 19.47 -21.50
CA ASN A 335 12.02 20.71 -21.77
C ASN A 335 12.99 21.91 -21.87
N LYS A 336 13.16 22.44 -23.08
CA LYS A 336 14.06 23.58 -23.36
C LYS A 336 13.63 24.86 -22.64
N SER A 337 12.33 25.15 -22.59
CA SER A 337 11.81 26.34 -21.90
C SER A 337 12.11 26.27 -20.40
N LEU A 338 11.87 25.11 -19.79
CA LEU A 338 12.20 24.89 -18.39
C LEU A 338 13.72 24.96 -18.14
N LEU A 339 14.52 24.39 -19.04
CA LEU A 339 15.98 24.47 -18.96
C LEU A 339 16.46 25.92 -19.01
N GLU A 340 15.96 26.72 -19.96
CA GLU A 340 16.30 28.14 -20.09
C GLU A 340 15.93 28.92 -18.83
N LYS A 341 14.75 28.68 -18.24
CA LYS A 341 14.37 29.25 -16.93
C LYS A 341 15.38 28.89 -15.85
N CYS A 342 15.79 27.62 -15.76
CA CYS A 342 16.76 27.15 -14.76
C CYS A 342 18.13 27.83 -14.92
N VAL A 343 18.61 28.01 -16.15
CA VAL A 343 19.94 28.58 -16.44
C VAL A 343 19.95 30.11 -16.30
N ASN A 344 18.87 30.79 -16.72
CA ASN A 344 18.83 32.25 -16.83
C ASN A 344 18.28 32.96 -15.59
N SER A 345 17.68 32.25 -14.63
CA SER A 345 17.11 32.94 -13.47
C SER A 345 18.19 33.55 -12.56
N SER A 346 18.10 34.87 -12.35
CA SER A 346 18.79 35.57 -11.27
C SER A 346 18.30 35.10 -9.88
N GLU A 347 17.10 34.52 -9.83
CA GLU A 347 16.53 33.79 -8.69
C GLU A 347 17.30 32.51 -8.33
N ALA A 348 18.21 32.01 -9.18
CA ALA A 348 19.19 31.00 -8.81
C ALA A 348 20.39 31.55 -8.00
N TYR A 349 20.59 32.89 -7.88
CA TYR A 349 21.80 33.52 -7.30
C TYR A 349 21.71 34.33 -5.96
N ASN A 350 20.74 35.22 -5.70
CA ASN A 350 20.53 35.98 -4.42
C ASN A 350 19.55 35.51 -3.27
N SER A 351 19.60 34.31 -2.67
CA SER A 351 18.85 34.00 -1.42
C SER A 351 19.48 32.84 -0.65
N LYS A 352 19.25 32.78 0.68
CA LYS A 352 19.84 31.80 1.63
C LYS A 352 19.64 30.31 1.29
N TRP A 353 18.85 29.98 0.26
CA TRP A 353 18.31 28.65 -0.03
C TRP A 353 18.67 28.16 -1.44
N LYS A 354 19.90 28.39 -1.90
CA LYS A 354 20.31 28.21 -3.31
C LYS A 354 21.02 26.92 -3.63
N LEU A 355 20.95 26.57 -4.93
CA LEU A 355 21.77 25.63 -5.70
C LEU A 355 23.24 25.67 -5.25
N ARG A 356 23.57 24.90 -4.21
CA ARG A 356 24.93 24.86 -3.62
C ARG A 356 25.70 23.60 -3.98
N SER A 357 25.04 22.62 -4.61
CA SER A 357 25.63 21.34 -4.98
C SER A 357 24.62 20.53 -5.78
N GLY A 358 24.91 20.26 -7.05
CA GLY A 358 24.04 19.47 -7.92
C GLY A 358 24.31 19.67 -9.40
N LYS A 359 23.63 18.89 -10.24
CA LYS A 359 23.83 18.89 -11.70
C LYS A 359 22.53 19.18 -12.43
N ILE A 360 22.62 19.96 -13.50
CA ILE A 360 21.52 20.16 -14.46
C ILE A 360 21.94 19.48 -15.76
N ILE A 361 21.11 18.55 -16.21
CA ILE A 361 21.31 17.76 -17.41
C ILE A 361 20.11 18.01 -18.33
N PHE A 362 20.39 18.26 -19.60
CA PHE A 362 19.39 18.31 -20.65
C PHE A 362 19.32 16.94 -21.35
N GLN A 363 18.11 16.44 -21.61
CA GLN A 363 17.94 15.30 -22.49
C GLN A 363 17.50 15.77 -23.87
N ASN A 364 18.34 15.55 -24.88
CA ASN A 364 18.04 16.00 -26.23
C ASN A 364 16.98 15.11 -26.92
N SER A 365 16.52 15.51 -28.10
CA SER A 365 15.48 14.79 -28.85
C SER A 365 15.88 13.38 -29.31
N LYS A 366 17.18 13.04 -29.28
CA LYS A 366 17.68 11.69 -29.55
C LYS A 366 17.74 10.82 -28.29
N GLY A 367 17.39 11.38 -27.13
CA GLY A 367 17.46 10.73 -25.83
C GLY A 367 18.84 10.77 -25.18
N GLU A 368 19.80 11.50 -25.75
CA GLU A 368 21.15 11.65 -25.20
C GLU A 368 21.16 12.70 -24.08
N PHE A 369 22.04 12.52 -23.09
CA PHE A 369 22.16 13.39 -21.93
C PHE A 369 23.34 14.35 -22.08
N GLU A 370 23.08 15.65 -21.95
CA GLU A 370 24.06 16.72 -22.04
C GLU A 370 24.16 17.44 -20.69
N LEU A 371 25.36 17.48 -20.10
CA LEU A 371 25.60 18.25 -18.88
C LEU A 371 25.56 19.75 -19.20
N VAL A 372 24.61 20.47 -18.60
CA VAL A 372 24.43 21.91 -18.85
C VAL A 372 25.14 22.73 -17.78
N ARG A 373 25.01 22.33 -16.52
CA ARG A 373 25.67 22.96 -15.37
C ARG A 373 26.02 21.93 -14.31
N ASP A 374 27.18 22.11 -13.68
CA ASP A 374 27.59 21.38 -12.48
C ASP A 374 27.91 22.41 -11.38
N TYR A 375 27.27 22.26 -10.23
CA TYR A 375 27.42 23.12 -9.06
C TYR A 375 28.08 22.37 -7.90
N SER A 376 28.67 21.19 -8.13
CA SER A 376 29.24 20.34 -7.08
C SER A 376 30.63 20.76 -6.55
N GLU A 377 31.03 22.01 -6.78
CA GLU A 377 32.31 22.59 -6.32
C GLU A 377 32.26 23.14 -4.88
#